data_AF-A0A956DQL1-F1
#
_entry.id   AF-A0A956DQL1-F1
#
_cell.length_a   1.000
_cell.length_b   1.000
_cell.length_c   1.000
_cell.angle_alpha   90.00
_cell.angle_beta   90.00
_cell.angle_gamma   90.00
#
_symmetry.space_group_name_H-M   'P 1'
#
loop_
_entity.id
_entity.type
_entity.pdbx_description
1 polymer ?
#
loop_
_entity_poly.entity_id
_entity_poly.type
_entity_poly.pdbx_seq_one_letter_code
_entity_poly.pdbx_strand_id
1 'polypeptide(L)'
;MKLSVASLAFLLGASLSFTARADEPFVTLTDDGTIEQRPLKTTSDLVAIETKVLELYDASGQPTPEILSVWTSFPFGGNDGGTYFDPLRLDVTGIGLETVLGGDGTYDAGIPTLRSILFHNNVLALEKAANRHHAPLEGYGEYLFLLELSHNWGPALQLPSPNPGALVGFPFHWSFFMDAGGSPAGGSAWTDNGDGT
;
A
#
# COMPACT_ATOMS: atom_id res chain seq x y z
N MET A 1 -55.55 -42.87 14.73
CA MET A 1 -54.18 -42.28 14.70
C MET A 1 -54.05 -41.47 13.43
N LYS A 2 -54.05 -40.13 13.52
CA LYS A 2 -53.88 -39.22 12.39
C LYS A 2 -52.45 -38.67 12.46
N LEU A 3 -51.62 -38.99 11.48
CA LEU A 3 -50.30 -38.37 11.33
C LEU A 3 -50.45 -37.19 10.37
N SER A 4 -50.30 -35.99 10.93
CA SER A 4 -50.20 -34.72 10.21
C SER A 4 -48.76 -34.56 9.73
N VAL A 5 -48.53 -34.58 8.42
CA VAL A 5 -47.24 -34.24 7.82
C VAL A 5 -47.20 -32.73 7.64
N ALA A 6 -46.42 -32.06 8.49
CA ALA A 6 -46.10 -30.64 8.32
C ALA A 6 -45.05 -30.51 7.20
N SER A 7 -45.39 -29.74 6.17
CA SER A 7 -44.47 -29.40 5.08
C SER A 7 -43.56 -28.26 5.54
N LEU A 8 -42.27 -28.54 5.68
CA LEU A 8 -41.23 -27.57 5.98
C LEU A 8 -40.83 -26.87 4.66
N ALA A 9 -41.27 -25.63 4.48
CA ALA A 9 -40.86 -24.81 3.33
C ALA A 9 -39.44 -24.28 3.57
N PHE A 10 -38.47 -24.85 2.87
CA PHE A 10 -37.10 -24.35 2.81
C PHE A 10 -37.07 -23.12 1.88
N LEU A 11 -37.10 -21.91 2.47
CA LEU A 11 -36.76 -20.69 1.74
C LEU A 11 -35.25 -20.67 1.54
N LEU A 12 -34.78 -21.13 0.38
CA LEU A 12 -33.44 -20.80 -0.10
C LEU A 12 -33.41 -19.29 -0.35
N GLY A 13 -32.89 -18.54 0.62
CA GLY A 13 -32.42 -17.18 0.39
C GLY A 13 -31.25 -17.24 -0.58
N ALA A 14 -31.52 -17.01 -1.86
CA ALA A 14 -30.46 -16.76 -2.84
C ALA A 14 -29.78 -15.45 -2.43
N SER A 15 -28.65 -15.55 -1.73
CA SER A 15 -27.74 -14.43 -1.56
C SER A 15 -27.22 -14.08 -2.96
N LEU A 16 -27.78 -13.04 -3.57
CA LEU A 16 -27.20 -12.42 -4.74
C LEU A 16 -25.84 -11.87 -4.30
N SER A 17 -24.78 -12.63 -4.55
CA SER A 17 -23.42 -12.14 -4.50
C SER A 17 -23.29 -11.12 -5.62
N PHE A 18 -23.61 -9.86 -5.34
CA PHE A 18 -23.18 -8.76 -6.18
C PHE A 18 -21.66 -8.75 -6.10
N THR A 19 -21.02 -9.30 -7.13
CA THR A 19 -19.65 -8.90 -7.42
C THR A 19 -19.76 -7.45 -7.83
N ALA A 20 -19.40 -6.54 -6.93
CA ALA A 20 -19.17 -5.15 -7.28
C ALA A 20 -18.07 -5.18 -8.34
N ARG A 21 -18.46 -5.13 -9.62
CA ARG A 21 -17.56 -4.84 -10.72
C ARG A 21 -17.62 -3.34 -10.91
N ALA A 22 -16.55 -2.66 -10.53
CA ALA A 22 -16.30 -1.35 -11.10
C ALA A 22 -16.21 -1.52 -12.63
N ASP A 23 -16.81 -0.61 -13.39
CA ASP A 23 -16.79 -0.64 -14.86
C ASP A 23 -15.34 -0.53 -15.41
N GLU A 24 -14.41 -0.06 -14.58
CA GLU A 24 -12.97 -0.01 -14.79
C GLU A 24 -12.24 -0.61 -13.59
N PRO A 25 -10.99 -1.12 -13.72
CA PRO A 25 -10.24 -1.69 -12.59
C PRO A 25 -9.80 -0.65 -11.55
N PHE A 26 -10.19 0.63 -11.71
CA PHE A 26 -9.83 1.74 -10.85
C PHE A 26 -10.99 2.75 -10.76
N VAL A 27 -10.89 3.66 -9.80
CA VAL A 27 -11.77 4.83 -9.67
C VAL A 27 -10.99 6.07 -10.07
N THR A 28 -11.60 6.95 -10.87
CA THR A 28 -11.02 8.27 -11.17
C THR A 28 -11.57 9.30 -10.20
N LEU A 29 -10.69 9.93 -9.42
CA LEU A 29 -11.02 11.02 -8.51
C LEU A 29 -10.61 12.36 -9.16
N THR A 30 -11.46 13.37 -9.05
CA THR A 30 -11.14 14.73 -9.51
C THR A 30 -10.78 15.59 -8.31
N ASP A 31 -9.51 15.99 -8.23
CA ASP A 31 -9.05 16.97 -7.23
C ASP A 31 -9.54 18.38 -7.60
N ASP A 32 -9.97 19.15 -6.60
CA ASP A 32 -10.36 20.56 -6.72
C ASP A 32 -9.18 21.52 -6.47
N GLY A 33 -7.97 20.96 -6.42
CA GLY A 33 -6.71 21.64 -6.11
C GLY A 33 -6.32 21.53 -4.63
N THR A 34 -7.18 20.98 -3.77
CA THR A 34 -6.87 20.85 -2.33
C THR A 34 -5.85 19.76 -2.03
N ILE A 35 -5.69 18.76 -2.90
CA ILE A 35 -4.61 17.77 -2.81
C ILE A 35 -3.37 18.30 -3.53
N GLU A 36 -3.49 18.71 -4.79
CA GLU A 36 -2.35 19.15 -5.62
C GLU A 36 -1.58 20.31 -5.00
N GLN A 37 -2.28 21.33 -4.50
CA GLN A 37 -1.64 22.56 -4.02
C GLN A 37 -1.16 22.45 -2.58
N ARG A 38 -1.46 21.34 -1.89
CA ARG A 38 -1.09 21.16 -0.49
C ARG A 38 0.36 20.70 -0.38
N PRO A 39 1.22 21.44 0.35
CA PRO A 39 2.57 20.97 0.64
C PRO A 39 2.50 19.76 1.58
N LEU A 40 3.45 18.82 1.44
CA LEU A 40 3.60 17.71 2.38
C LEU A 40 4.87 17.93 3.20
N LYS A 41 4.75 18.64 4.33
CA LYS A 41 5.89 18.96 5.21
C LYS A 41 5.73 18.41 6.62
N THR A 42 4.50 18.15 7.02
CA THR A 42 4.14 17.73 8.38
C THR A 42 3.13 16.59 8.32
N THR A 43 3.00 15.85 9.42
CA THR A 43 1.94 14.84 9.59
C THR A 43 0.54 15.46 9.45
N SER A 44 0.35 16.71 9.89
CA SER A 44 -0.93 17.40 9.70
C SER A 44 -1.28 17.64 8.23
N ASP A 45 -0.27 17.83 7.37
CA ASP A 45 -0.51 17.97 5.94
C ASP A 45 -0.98 16.64 5.33
N LEU A 46 -0.34 15.53 5.73
CA LEU A 46 -0.70 14.17 5.31
C LEU A 46 -2.14 13.84 5.70
N VAL A 47 -2.52 14.05 6.97
CA VAL A 47 -3.90 13.81 7.44
C VAL A 47 -4.93 14.62 6.65
N ALA A 48 -4.60 15.86 6.28
CA ALA A 48 -5.51 16.69 5.49
C ALA A 48 -5.66 16.20 4.04
N ILE A 49 -4.58 15.64 3.45
CA ILE A 49 -4.60 14.96 2.15
C ILE A 49 -5.45 13.69 2.24
N GLU A 50 -5.15 12.82 3.21
CA GLU A 50 -5.84 11.57 3.47
C GLU A 50 -7.34 11.80 3.59
N THR A 51 -7.74 12.75 4.43
CA THR A 51 -9.16 13.13 4.63
C THR A 51 -9.83 13.49 3.31
N LYS A 52 -9.18 14.31 2.47
CA LYS A 52 -9.75 14.72 1.18
C LYS A 52 -9.83 13.55 0.19
N VAL A 53 -8.83 12.69 0.16
CA VAL A 53 -8.82 11.50 -0.70
C VAL A 53 -9.94 10.54 -0.30
N LEU A 54 -10.14 10.32 0.99
CA LEU A 54 -11.21 9.47 1.49
C LEU A 54 -12.59 10.09 1.24
N GLU A 55 -12.74 11.41 1.37
CA GLU A 55 -13.97 12.13 0.99
C GLU A 55 -14.31 11.91 -0.49
N LEU A 56 -13.32 12.09 -1.38
CA LEU A 56 -13.50 11.88 -2.82
C LEU A 56 -13.79 10.41 -3.16
N TYR A 57 -13.14 9.47 -2.48
CA TYR A 57 -13.37 8.05 -2.68
C TYR A 57 -14.75 7.62 -2.20
N ASP A 58 -15.20 8.06 -1.03
CA ASP A 58 -16.55 7.79 -0.51
C ASP A 58 -17.63 8.32 -1.46
N ALA A 59 -17.42 9.51 -2.03
CA ALA A 59 -18.31 10.09 -3.04
C ALA A 59 -18.43 9.26 -4.33
N SER A 60 -17.49 8.34 -4.60
CA SER A 60 -17.59 7.39 -5.73
C SER A 60 -18.59 6.27 -5.49
N GLY A 61 -19.01 6.03 -4.24
CA GLY A 61 -19.93 4.96 -3.85
C GLY A 61 -19.31 3.56 -3.88
N GLN A 62 -18.00 3.44 -4.10
CA GLN A 62 -17.29 2.16 -4.07
C GLN A 62 -17.02 1.71 -2.63
N PRO A 63 -16.99 0.39 -2.36
CA PRO A 63 -16.65 -0.12 -1.03
C PRO A 63 -15.19 0.19 -0.68
N THR A 64 -14.94 0.64 0.55
CA THR A 64 -13.58 0.91 1.05
C THR A 64 -12.72 -0.37 1.02
N PRO A 65 -11.61 -0.37 0.26
CA PRO A 65 -10.73 -1.52 0.16
C PRO A 65 -9.85 -1.65 1.41
N GLU A 66 -9.12 -2.77 1.51
CA GLU A 66 -8.12 -2.95 2.56
C GLU A 66 -6.86 -2.10 2.30
N ILE A 67 -6.52 -1.89 1.03
CA ILE A 67 -5.40 -1.06 0.58
C ILE A 67 -5.92 -0.10 -0.48
N LEU A 68 -5.69 1.20 -0.32
CA LEU A 68 -6.01 2.21 -1.32
C LEU A 68 -4.72 2.71 -1.98
N SER A 69 -4.46 2.31 -3.23
CA SER A 69 -3.33 2.81 -4.01
C SER A 69 -3.77 4.00 -4.85
N VAL A 70 -3.17 5.17 -4.61
CA VAL A 70 -3.52 6.44 -5.23
C VAL A 70 -2.38 6.86 -6.16
N TRP A 71 -2.68 7.03 -7.44
CA TRP A 71 -1.74 7.55 -8.44
C TRP A 71 -2.19 8.93 -8.88
N THR A 72 -1.37 9.96 -8.65
CA THR A 72 -1.69 11.32 -9.11
C THR A 72 -1.20 11.56 -10.54
N SER A 73 -1.80 12.53 -11.23
CA SER A 73 -1.30 13.08 -12.50
C SER A 73 -0.61 14.44 -12.32
N PHE A 74 -0.28 14.78 -11.08
CA PHE A 74 0.29 16.06 -10.68
C PHE A 74 1.31 15.88 -9.54
N PRO A 75 2.20 16.86 -9.29
CA PRO A 75 3.20 16.77 -8.23
C PRO A 75 2.57 16.83 -6.83
N PHE A 76 2.42 15.69 -6.18
CA PHE A 76 1.97 15.58 -4.81
C PHE A 76 3.06 16.06 -3.84
N GLY A 77 2.71 16.95 -2.90
CA GLY A 77 3.66 17.52 -1.93
C GLY A 77 4.80 18.33 -2.55
N GLY A 78 4.66 18.77 -3.81
CA GLY A 78 5.71 19.48 -4.55
C GLY A 78 6.84 18.58 -5.09
N ASN A 79 6.63 17.26 -5.11
CA ASN A 79 7.55 16.28 -5.66
C ASN A 79 6.89 15.56 -6.85
N ASP A 80 7.67 15.06 -7.81
CA ASP A 80 7.18 14.30 -8.98
C ASP A 80 7.38 12.77 -8.81
N GLY A 81 8.32 12.36 -7.96
CA GLY A 81 8.79 10.96 -7.95
C GLY A 81 8.75 10.31 -6.58
N GLY A 82 8.15 10.96 -5.59
CA GLY A 82 7.98 10.40 -4.25
C GLY A 82 6.91 9.33 -4.25
N THR A 83 7.00 8.42 -3.31
CA THR A 83 5.96 7.47 -3.00
C THR A 83 5.91 7.36 -1.48
N TYR A 84 4.72 7.25 -0.91
CA TYR A 84 4.52 7.36 0.52
C TYR A 84 3.56 6.28 1.01
N PHE A 85 4.00 5.54 2.01
CA PHE A 85 3.17 4.64 2.78
C PHE A 85 2.54 5.40 3.95
N ASP A 86 1.21 5.39 4.02
CA ASP A 86 0.42 5.95 5.11
C ASP A 86 -0.33 4.83 5.86
N PRO A 87 0.17 4.38 7.03
CA PRO A 87 -0.46 3.32 7.80
C PRO A 87 -1.69 3.82 8.56
N LEU A 88 -2.82 3.19 8.31
CA LEU A 88 -4.09 3.42 9.02
C LEU A 88 -4.45 2.26 9.96
N ARG A 89 -3.95 1.05 9.69
CA ARG A 89 -4.02 -0.08 10.61
C ARG A 89 -2.87 -1.05 10.39
N LEU A 90 -2.20 -1.39 11.48
CA LEU A 90 -1.08 -2.31 11.58
C LEU A 90 -1.35 -3.28 12.72
N ASP A 91 -1.58 -4.55 12.38
CA ASP A 91 -1.81 -5.65 13.32
C ASP A 91 -0.64 -6.64 13.35
N VAL A 92 0.47 -6.30 12.69
CA VAL A 92 1.73 -7.05 12.67
C VAL A 92 2.83 -6.20 13.30
N THR A 93 3.67 -6.84 14.09
CA THR A 93 4.84 -6.23 14.72
C THR A 93 6.08 -6.40 13.85
N GLY A 94 7.13 -5.62 14.11
CA GLY A 94 8.45 -5.84 13.50
C GLY A 94 8.63 -5.21 12.12
N ILE A 95 7.68 -4.41 11.65
CA ILE A 95 7.76 -3.66 10.38
C ILE A 95 8.55 -2.34 10.50
N GLY A 96 9.13 -2.06 11.67
CA GLY A 96 10.04 -0.92 11.88
C GLY A 96 9.37 0.41 12.24
N LEU A 97 8.05 0.39 12.44
CA LEU A 97 7.28 1.59 12.78
C LEU A 97 7.25 1.87 14.28
N GLU A 98 7.88 1.03 15.11
CA GLU A 98 8.02 1.24 16.56
C GLU A 98 8.70 2.58 16.86
N THR A 99 9.64 3.01 16.01
CA THR A 99 10.38 4.27 16.18
C THR A 99 9.55 5.51 15.82
N VAL A 100 8.52 5.33 14.99
CA VAL A 100 7.65 6.41 14.48
C VAL A 100 6.36 6.50 15.29
N LEU A 101 5.72 5.35 15.55
CA LEU A 101 4.42 5.23 16.22
C LEU A 101 4.55 4.97 17.73
N GLY A 102 5.72 4.51 18.19
CA GLY A 102 5.92 4.04 19.56
C GLY A 102 5.40 2.62 19.78
N GLY A 103 5.55 2.12 21.01
CA GLY A 103 5.04 0.80 21.39
C GLY A 103 5.71 -0.36 20.63
N ASP A 104 4.91 -1.36 20.26
CA ASP A 104 5.32 -2.53 19.46
C ASP A 104 5.08 -2.32 17.94
N GLY A 105 4.79 -1.09 17.53
CA GLY A 105 4.59 -0.72 16.12
C GLY A 105 3.19 -1.03 15.59
N THR A 106 2.32 -1.64 16.39
CA THR A 106 0.90 -1.83 16.03
C THR A 106 0.11 -0.52 16.15
N TYR A 107 -0.91 -0.37 15.31
CA TYR A 107 -1.66 0.88 15.17
C TYR A 107 -3.07 0.64 14.60
N ASP A 108 -4.06 1.44 14.98
CA ASP A 108 -5.40 1.43 14.37
C ASP A 108 -6.00 2.84 14.45
N ALA A 109 -6.21 3.47 13.29
CA ALA A 109 -6.87 4.76 13.13
C ALA A 109 -8.40 4.66 13.28
N GLY A 110 -8.96 3.45 13.35
CA GLY A 110 -10.40 3.23 13.52
C GLY A 110 -11.21 3.34 12.24
N ILE A 111 -10.57 3.39 11.08
CA ILE A 111 -11.24 3.34 9.77
C ILE A 111 -11.54 1.86 9.46
N PRO A 112 -12.80 1.45 9.28
CA PRO A 112 -13.12 0.06 8.96
C PRO A 112 -12.47 -0.36 7.63
N THR A 113 -12.01 -1.61 7.57
CA THR A 113 -11.33 -2.29 6.46
C THR A 113 -9.98 -1.72 6.00
N LEU A 114 -9.79 -0.40 5.98
CA LEU A 114 -8.60 0.23 5.42
C LEU A 114 -7.36 0.09 6.32
N ARG A 115 -6.30 -0.54 5.80
CA ARG A 115 -5.00 -0.70 6.45
C ARG A 115 -4.01 0.39 6.10
N SER A 116 -3.97 0.80 4.84
CA SER A 116 -3.03 1.82 4.40
C SER A 116 -3.49 2.51 3.14
N ILE A 117 -3.04 3.75 2.97
CA ILE A 117 -3.05 4.44 1.68
C ILE A 117 -1.62 4.45 1.14
N LEU A 118 -1.47 4.04 -0.12
CA LEU A 118 -0.21 4.11 -0.84
C LEU A 118 -0.29 5.30 -1.79
N PHE A 119 0.39 6.41 -1.44
CA PHE A 119 0.41 7.60 -2.28
C PHE A 119 1.56 7.51 -3.28
N HIS A 120 1.25 7.16 -4.51
CA HIS A 120 2.17 7.21 -5.64
C HIS A 120 2.00 8.53 -6.39
N ASN A 121 3.12 9.22 -6.57
CA ASN A 121 3.11 10.55 -7.16
C ASN A 121 3.02 10.49 -8.70
N ASN A 122 3.08 11.68 -9.31
CA ASN A 122 2.85 11.99 -10.71
C ASN A 122 3.21 10.87 -11.68
N VAL A 123 2.20 10.09 -12.09
CA VAL A 123 2.32 8.98 -13.04
C VAL A 123 2.88 9.44 -14.39
N LEU A 124 2.62 10.71 -14.75
CA LEU A 124 3.14 11.33 -15.97
C LEU A 124 4.65 11.62 -15.90
N ALA A 125 5.25 11.54 -14.71
CA ALA A 125 6.68 11.73 -14.47
C ALA A 125 7.45 10.42 -14.19
N LEU A 126 6.83 9.25 -14.40
CA LEU A 126 7.46 7.94 -14.12
C LEU A 126 8.77 7.74 -14.87
N GLU A 127 8.86 8.14 -16.14
CA GLU A 127 10.12 8.04 -16.92
C GLU A 127 11.25 8.86 -16.29
N LYS A 128 10.95 10.09 -15.86
CA LYS A 128 11.91 10.95 -15.16
C LYS A 128 12.36 10.32 -13.83
N ALA A 129 11.44 9.70 -13.09
CA ALA A 129 11.76 9.01 -11.83
C ALA A 129 12.61 7.75 -12.07
N ALA A 130 12.23 6.90 -13.03
CA ALA A 130 12.99 5.70 -13.41
C ALA A 130 14.42 6.05 -13.84
N ASN A 131 14.58 7.09 -14.69
CA ASN A 131 15.89 7.57 -15.13
C ASN A 131 16.76 8.07 -13.97
N ARG A 132 16.17 8.78 -13.00
CA ARG A 132 16.88 9.23 -11.80
C ARG A 132 17.43 8.05 -10.99
N HIS A 133 16.70 6.95 -10.95
CA HIS A 133 17.08 5.75 -10.21
C HIS A 133 17.85 4.73 -11.06
N HIS A 134 18.17 5.06 -12.32
CA HIS A 134 18.80 4.15 -13.27
C HIS A 134 18.06 2.80 -13.42
N ALA A 135 16.73 2.84 -13.33
CA ALA A 135 15.85 1.68 -13.44
C ALA A 135 15.19 1.60 -14.83
N PRO A 136 14.88 0.39 -15.34
CA PRO A 136 14.01 0.25 -16.50
C PRO A 136 12.65 0.90 -16.25
N LEU A 137 12.11 1.62 -17.24
CA LEU A 137 10.76 2.19 -17.14
C LEU A 137 9.69 1.11 -17.06
N GLU A 138 9.86 0.03 -17.84
CA GLU A 138 9.00 -1.14 -17.78
C GLU A 138 9.05 -1.77 -16.39
N GLY A 139 7.89 -1.95 -15.75
CA GLY A 139 7.78 -2.49 -14.40
C GLY A 139 8.12 -1.48 -13.28
N TYR A 140 8.53 -0.26 -13.60
CA TYR A 140 8.91 0.71 -12.55
C TYR A 140 7.73 1.11 -11.66
N GLY A 141 6.54 1.32 -12.24
CA GLY A 141 5.34 1.61 -11.46
C GLY A 141 4.92 0.43 -10.57
N GLU A 142 5.04 -0.80 -11.07
CA GLU A 142 4.77 -2.02 -10.30
C GLU A 142 5.77 -2.17 -9.15
N TYR A 143 7.05 -1.89 -9.40
CA TYR A 143 8.07 -1.84 -8.36
C TYR A 143 7.70 -0.84 -7.26
N LEU A 144 7.29 0.38 -7.61
CA LEU A 144 6.88 1.39 -6.62
C LEU A 144 5.63 0.95 -5.83
N PHE A 145 4.65 0.34 -6.51
CA PHE A 145 3.48 -0.22 -5.84
C PHE A 145 3.87 -1.31 -4.84
N LEU A 146 4.66 -2.30 -5.26
CA LEU A 146 5.08 -3.40 -4.41
C LEU A 146 5.97 -2.93 -3.26
N LEU A 147 6.84 -1.95 -3.51
CA LEU A 147 7.67 -1.30 -2.49
C LEU A 147 6.76 -0.75 -1.37
N GLU A 148 5.78 0.09 -1.71
CA GLU A 148 4.91 0.66 -0.67
C GLU A 148 3.98 -0.36 -0.03
N LEU A 149 3.41 -1.26 -0.83
CA LEU A 149 2.54 -2.31 -0.33
C LEU A 149 3.27 -3.16 0.71
N SER A 150 4.55 -3.45 0.47
CA SER A 150 5.35 -4.28 1.37
C SER A 150 5.56 -3.66 2.75
N HIS A 151 5.46 -2.34 2.93
CA HIS A 151 5.53 -1.71 4.27
C HIS A 151 4.46 -2.21 5.25
N ASN A 152 3.33 -2.73 4.76
CA ASN A 152 2.30 -3.29 5.63
C ASN A 152 2.78 -4.51 6.43
N TRP A 153 3.81 -5.22 5.94
CA TRP A 153 4.26 -6.49 6.53
C TRP A 153 5.78 -6.69 6.55
N GLY A 154 6.53 -5.85 5.84
CA GLY A 154 7.98 -5.95 5.67
C GLY A 154 8.73 -5.32 6.85
N PRO A 155 9.76 -6.00 7.39
CA PRO A 155 10.63 -5.42 8.41
C PRO A 155 11.39 -4.17 7.92
N ALA A 156 11.73 -3.28 8.85
CA ALA A 156 12.81 -2.32 8.58
C ALA A 156 14.17 -3.03 8.73
N LEU A 157 14.94 -3.09 7.64
CA LEU A 157 16.32 -3.56 7.65
C LEU A 157 17.29 -2.39 7.50
N GLN A 158 18.12 -2.16 8.51
CA GLN A 158 19.19 -1.17 8.43
C GLN A 158 20.50 -1.83 7.96
N LEU A 159 21.00 -1.44 6.78
CA LEU A 159 22.31 -1.90 6.31
C LEU A 159 23.46 -1.12 7.01
N PRO A 160 24.52 -1.81 7.49
CA PRO A 160 25.69 -1.15 8.07
C PRO A 160 26.53 -0.39 7.02
N SER A 161 27.16 0.71 7.44
CA SER A 161 28.05 1.55 6.60
C SER A 161 29.54 1.37 6.99
N PRO A 162 30.52 1.41 6.05
CA PRO A 162 30.40 1.54 4.60
C PRO A 162 30.24 0.16 3.91
N ASN A 163 29.74 0.15 2.67
CA ASN A 163 28.91 -0.93 2.10
C ASN A 163 29.62 -1.78 1.00
N PRO A 164 30.69 -2.57 1.28
CA PRO A 164 31.18 -3.57 0.34
C PRO A 164 30.32 -4.84 0.46
N GLY A 165 29.34 -4.99 -0.43
CA GLY A 165 28.45 -6.17 -0.50
C GLY A 165 26.96 -5.88 -0.34
N ALA A 166 26.52 -4.64 -0.61
CA ALA A 166 25.12 -4.24 -0.50
C ALA A 166 24.17 -5.26 -1.14
N LEU A 167 23.23 -5.80 -0.35
CA LEU A 167 22.22 -6.77 -0.78
C LEU A 167 21.29 -6.22 -1.88
N VAL A 168 21.33 -4.91 -2.09
CA VAL A 168 20.50 -4.17 -3.03
C VAL A 168 21.42 -3.30 -3.89
N GLY A 169 21.29 -3.43 -5.22
CA GLY A 169 22.09 -2.71 -6.22
C GLY A 169 21.77 -1.21 -6.35
N PHE A 170 20.99 -0.63 -5.44
CA PHE A 170 20.64 0.79 -5.42
C PHE A 170 20.70 1.38 -4.00
N PRO A 171 21.08 2.67 -3.84
CA PRO A 171 21.38 3.26 -2.53
C PRO A 171 20.20 3.97 -1.84
N PHE A 172 18.94 3.72 -2.22
CA PHE A 172 17.77 4.44 -1.71
C PHE A 172 16.65 3.52 -1.16
N HIS A 173 15.79 4.14 -0.35
CA HIS A 173 14.78 3.68 0.64
C HIS A 173 14.02 2.34 0.42
N TRP A 174 13.64 1.74 1.55
CA TRP A 174 13.38 0.31 1.79
C TRP A 174 11.91 -0.08 1.96
N SER A 175 11.55 -1.26 1.47
CA SER A 175 10.87 -2.31 2.23
C SER A 175 11.16 -3.64 1.54
N PHE A 176 11.74 -4.59 2.27
CA PHE A 176 11.97 -5.94 1.79
C PHE A 176 11.46 -6.89 2.86
N PHE A 177 10.63 -7.85 2.43
CA PHE A 177 10.12 -8.90 3.29
C PHE A 177 11.28 -9.68 3.95
N MET A 178 11.16 -9.92 5.26
CA MET A 178 11.98 -10.91 5.96
C MET A 178 11.87 -12.26 5.25
N ASP A 179 12.92 -13.07 5.37
CA ASP A 179 12.88 -14.47 4.99
C ASP A 179 11.73 -15.21 5.71
N ALA A 180 10.64 -15.45 4.96
CA ALA A 180 9.52 -16.30 5.32
C ALA A 180 9.67 -17.72 4.73
N GLY A 181 10.91 -18.23 4.63
CA GLY A 181 11.19 -19.55 4.07
C GLY A 181 11.51 -19.55 2.57
N GLY A 182 12.28 -18.56 2.10
CA GLY A 182 13.05 -18.68 0.85
C GLY A 182 12.44 -18.11 -0.44
N SER A 183 11.76 -16.96 -0.43
CA SER A 183 11.35 -16.29 -1.68
C SER A 183 11.54 -14.77 -1.66
N PRO A 184 12.60 -14.22 -2.28
CA PRO A 184 12.78 -12.78 -2.39
C PRO A 184 12.06 -12.21 -3.62
N ALA A 185 11.32 -11.12 -3.42
CA ALA A 185 10.96 -10.21 -4.51
C ALA A 185 12.14 -9.24 -4.73
N GLY A 186 12.80 -9.35 -5.90
CA GLY A 186 13.70 -8.34 -6.45
C GLY A 186 15.21 -8.48 -6.17
N GLY A 187 15.68 -9.51 -5.47
CA GLY A 187 17.10 -9.74 -5.20
C GLY A 187 17.81 -10.56 -6.29
N SER A 188 19.06 -10.19 -6.62
CA SER A 188 19.95 -11.02 -7.46
C SER A 188 20.29 -12.36 -6.78
N ALA A 189 20.83 -13.32 -7.53
CA ALA A 189 21.13 -14.68 -7.06
C ALA A 189 21.93 -14.70 -5.74
N TRP A 190 21.33 -15.28 -4.71
CA TRP A 190 21.97 -15.63 -3.44
C TRP A 190 22.19 -17.15 -3.40
N THR A 191 23.28 -17.58 -2.74
CA THR A 191 23.51 -18.99 -2.41
C THR A 191 23.34 -19.14 -0.90
N ASP A 192 22.31 -19.89 -0.52
CA ASP A 192 22.05 -20.32 0.84
C ASP A 192 23.23 -21.17 1.36
N ASN A 193 23.87 -20.69 2.44
CA ASN A 193 24.93 -21.34 3.19
C ASN A 193 24.40 -22.37 4.21
N GLY A 194 23.08 -22.51 4.36
CA GLY A 194 22.42 -23.55 5.15
C GLY A 194 22.48 -23.34 6.66
N ASP A 195 22.83 -22.14 7.12
CA ASP A 195 22.90 -21.80 8.55
C ASP A 195 21.82 -20.81 9.00
N GLY A 196 20.97 -20.35 8.08
CA GLY A 196 19.90 -19.40 8.38
C GLY A 196 20.40 -17.98 8.69
N THR A 197 21.59 -17.60 8.18
CA THR A 197 22.14 -16.23 8.25
C THR A 197 22.60 -15.70 6.90
#